data_AF-A0A356MJQ1-F1
#
_entry.id   AF-A0A356MJQ1-F1
#
_cell.length_a   1.000
_cell.length_b   1.000
_cell.length_c   1.000
_cell.angle_alpha   90.00
_cell.angle_beta   90.00
_cell.angle_gamma   90.00
#
_symmetry.space_group_name_H-M   'P 1'
#
loop_
_entity.id
_entity.type
_entity.pdbx_description
1 polymer ?
#
loop_
_entity_poly.entity_id
_entity_poly.type
_entity_poly.pdbx_seq_one_letter_code
_entity_poly.pdbx_strand_id
1 'polypeptide(L)'
;MSKEQPISEESSNVSYEKLGDCAVDSALGSLDKFKDVQALQEAYVNLQSEFTRKCQRLSELEKDNCNSNEKELQPFYEKEEWGDCVKEFLANNSTAQNYASEIMAELVKDKVMASMPNSLQLAFDRVKANKYRSESELVKDPEFIKNYVLNNESIKEQIINEYLEKIKQNKSPQLINSTRTGSVGLTPFNRPADLNEAKLLAEKLFSK
;
A
#
# COMPACT_ATOMS: atom_id res chain seq x y z
N MET A 1 -37.04 49.07 -22.48
CA MET A 1 -38.07 48.47 -23.36
C MET A 1 -37.54 48.47 -24.78
N SER A 2 -36.88 47.39 -25.19
CA SER A 2 -36.49 47.16 -26.59
C SER A 2 -36.80 45.72 -26.92
N LYS A 3 -37.54 45.55 -28.01
CA LYS A 3 -38.23 44.36 -28.46
C LYS A 3 -37.24 43.31 -28.99
N GLU A 4 -37.45 42.07 -28.62
CA GLU A 4 -36.84 40.90 -29.26
C GLU A 4 -37.34 40.81 -30.71
N GLN A 5 -36.41 40.59 -31.63
CA GLN A 5 -36.69 40.22 -33.02
C GLN A 5 -36.56 38.70 -33.18
N PRO A 6 -37.37 38.06 -34.05
CA PRO A 6 -37.42 36.62 -34.20
C PRO A 6 -36.22 36.11 -35.01
N ILE A 7 -35.60 35.03 -34.54
CA ILE A 7 -34.57 34.29 -35.26
C ILE A 7 -35.25 33.44 -36.33
N SER A 8 -34.85 33.72 -37.58
CA SER A 8 -35.23 33.06 -38.81
C SER A 8 -34.93 31.56 -38.80
N GLU A 9 -35.88 30.77 -39.30
CA GLU A 9 -35.75 29.37 -39.64
C GLU A 9 -34.67 29.19 -40.73
N GLU A 10 -33.51 28.65 -40.33
CA GLU A 10 -32.49 28.21 -41.25
C GLU A 10 -32.81 26.79 -41.71
N SER A 11 -33.19 26.70 -42.98
CA SER A 11 -33.49 25.47 -43.71
C SER A 11 -32.19 24.69 -43.98
N SER A 12 -31.81 23.82 -43.06
CA SER A 12 -30.79 22.81 -43.33
C SER A 12 -31.40 21.65 -44.11
N ASN A 13 -31.24 21.76 -45.43
CA ASN A 13 -31.34 20.74 -46.45
C ASN A 13 -30.74 19.39 -45.97
N VAL A 14 -31.56 18.34 -45.82
CA VAL A 14 -31.07 16.97 -45.71
C VAL A 14 -31.65 16.16 -46.85
N SER A 15 -30.76 15.78 -47.75
CA SER A 15 -30.96 14.97 -48.94
C SER A 15 -31.58 13.62 -48.59
N TYR A 16 -32.69 13.27 -49.22
CA TYR A 16 -33.21 11.91 -49.22
C TYR A 16 -32.42 11.09 -50.23
N GLU A 17 -31.55 10.20 -49.73
CA GLU A 17 -30.97 9.16 -50.56
C GLU A 17 -32.03 8.14 -50.99
N LYS A 18 -32.02 7.87 -52.29
CA LYS A 18 -32.90 6.95 -52.99
C LYS A 18 -32.50 5.50 -52.68
N LEU A 19 -33.22 4.87 -51.77
CA LEU A 19 -33.35 3.41 -51.66
C LEU A 19 -34.60 3.04 -52.47
N GLY A 20 -34.51 2.33 -53.60
CA GLY A 20 -34.07 0.95 -53.68
C GLY A 20 -35.33 0.07 -53.66
N ASP A 21 -35.82 -0.32 -54.83
CA ASP A 21 -37.02 -1.14 -55.04
C ASP A 21 -37.02 -2.40 -54.17
N CYS A 22 -38.04 -2.53 -53.31
CA CYS A 22 -38.49 -3.81 -52.77
C CYS A 22 -40.02 -3.74 -52.55
N ALA A 23 -40.72 -4.51 -53.38
CA ALA A 23 -42.02 -5.14 -53.15
C ALA A 23 -43.00 -4.43 -52.19
N VAL A 24 -44.01 -3.84 -52.81
CA VAL A 24 -45.37 -3.70 -52.28
C VAL A 24 -45.83 -5.00 -51.61
N ASP A 25 -45.71 -5.08 -50.29
CA ASP A 25 -46.56 -5.85 -49.36
C ASP A 25 -46.01 -5.74 -47.91
N SER A 26 -46.03 -4.54 -47.32
CA SER A 26 -45.94 -4.40 -45.84
C SER A 26 -46.37 -3.03 -45.31
N ALA A 27 -47.21 -2.27 -46.04
CA ALA A 27 -47.73 -0.99 -45.54
C ALA A 27 -48.94 -1.15 -44.59
N LEU A 28 -49.58 -2.33 -44.57
CA LEU A 28 -50.74 -2.61 -43.71
C LEU A 28 -50.34 -3.06 -42.29
N GLY A 29 -49.08 -3.44 -42.06
CA GLY A 29 -48.60 -3.89 -40.74
C GLY A 29 -48.19 -2.77 -39.77
N SER A 30 -48.11 -1.51 -40.23
CA SER A 30 -47.70 -0.37 -39.38
C SER A 30 -48.88 0.48 -38.89
N LEU A 31 -49.99 0.50 -39.62
CA LEU A 31 -51.26 1.11 -39.20
C LEU A 31 -52.02 0.25 -38.18
N ASP A 32 -51.64 -1.02 -37.99
CA ASP A 32 -52.31 -1.90 -37.03
C ASP A 32 -51.98 -1.56 -35.55
N LYS A 33 -50.93 -0.76 -35.32
CA LYS A 33 -50.53 -0.29 -33.98
C LYS A 33 -51.27 0.99 -33.56
N PHE A 34 -51.83 1.75 -34.51
CA PHE A 34 -52.49 3.04 -34.26
C PHE A 34 -53.76 3.14 -35.10
N LYS A 35 -54.91 3.37 -34.45
CA LYS A 35 -56.24 3.35 -35.09
C LYS A 35 -56.42 4.32 -36.28
N ASP A 36 -55.66 5.42 -36.33
CA ASP A 36 -55.73 6.43 -37.40
C ASP A 36 -54.41 7.24 -37.47
N VAL A 37 -54.17 7.93 -38.58
CA VAL A 37 -53.01 8.82 -38.79
C VAL A 37 -52.98 9.95 -37.75
N GLN A 38 -54.15 10.46 -37.35
CA GLN A 38 -54.24 11.44 -36.26
C GLN A 38 -53.78 10.85 -34.92
N ALA A 39 -54.11 9.60 -34.63
CA ALA A 39 -53.66 8.91 -33.41
C ALA A 39 -52.14 8.69 -33.40
N LEU A 40 -51.53 8.48 -34.57
CA LEU A 40 -50.07 8.40 -34.71
C LEU A 40 -49.40 9.76 -34.44
N GLN A 41 -49.97 10.86 -34.97
CA GLN A 41 -49.47 12.21 -34.71
C GLN A 41 -49.58 12.59 -33.23
N GLU A 42 -50.70 12.26 -32.59
CA GLU A 42 -50.92 12.48 -31.16
C GLU A 42 -49.91 11.68 -30.31
N ALA A 43 -49.68 10.41 -30.64
CA ALA A 43 -48.68 9.59 -29.96
C ALA A 43 -47.26 10.16 -30.07
N TYR A 44 -46.90 10.72 -31.23
CA TYR A 44 -45.61 11.39 -31.42
C TYR A 44 -45.46 12.63 -30.53
N VAL A 45 -46.47 13.50 -30.50
CA VAL A 45 -46.47 14.71 -29.66
C VAL A 45 -46.41 14.34 -28.17
N ASN A 46 -47.17 13.32 -27.76
CA ASN A 46 -47.12 12.82 -26.39
C ASN A 46 -45.73 12.30 -26.03
N LEU A 47 -45.10 11.51 -26.90
CA LEU A 47 -43.73 11.02 -26.70
C LEU A 47 -42.71 12.16 -26.62
N GLN A 48 -42.83 13.17 -27.46
CA GLN A 48 -41.97 14.35 -27.44
C GLN A 48 -42.11 15.13 -26.13
N SER A 49 -43.34 15.26 -25.62
CA SER A 49 -43.61 15.91 -24.34
C SER A 49 -42.99 15.14 -23.16
N GLU A 50 -43.10 13.81 -23.16
CA GLU A 50 -42.46 12.94 -22.17
C GLU A 50 -40.93 13.00 -22.23
N PHE A 51 -40.35 13.04 -23.43
CA PHE A 51 -38.90 13.22 -23.57
C PHE A 51 -38.45 14.57 -23.01
N THR A 52 -39.17 15.64 -23.33
CA THR A 52 -38.90 16.99 -22.81
C THR A 52 -39.00 17.03 -21.29
N ARG A 53 -40.06 16.44 -20.72
CA ARG A 53 -40.26 16.35 -19.27
C ARG A 53 -39.16 15.54 -18.60
N LYS A 54 -38.71 14.44 -19.21
CA LYS A 54 -37.61 13.63 -18.70
C LYS A 54 -36.28 14.37 -18.76
N CYS A 55 -36.00 15.11 -19.84
CA CYS A 55 -34.82 15.97 -19.95
C CYS A 55 -34.82 17.09 -18.90
N GLN A 56 -35.97 17.74 -18.68
CA GLN A 56 -36.13 18.73 -17.61
C GLN A 56 -35.88 18.10 -16.24
N ARG A 57 -36.48 16.93 -15.97
CA ARG A 57 -36.29 16.23 -14.70
C ARG A 57 -34.85 15.78 -14.46
N LEU A 58 -34.16 15.33 -15.51
CA LEU A 58 -32.73 15.01 -15.44
C LEU A 58 -31.90 16.26 -15.12
N SER A 59 -32.17 17.38 -15.79
CA SER A 59 -31.48 18.64 -15.54
C SER A 59 -31.72 19.17 -14.12
N GLU A 60 -32.94 19.06 -13.60
CA GLU A 60 -33.26 19.37 -12.20
C GLU A 60 -32.47 18.49 -11.23
N LEU A 61 -32.48 17.17 -11.43
CA LEU A 61 -31.77 16.23 -10.56
C LEU A 61 -30.24 16.43 -10.61
N GLU A 62 -29.68 16.71 -11.78
CA GLU A 62 -28.25 17.05 -11.92
C GLU A 62 -27.91 18.35 -11.19
N LYS A 63 -28.76 19.37 -11.31
CA LYS A 63 -28.61 20.63 -10.60
C LYS A 63 -28.74 20.46 -9.09
N ASP A 64 -29.73 19.68 -8.62
CA ASP A 64 -29.92 19.36 -7.21
C ASP A 64 -28.73 18.57 -6.66
N ASN A 65 -28.17 17.64 -7.44
CA ASN A 65 -26.96 16.92 -7.07
C ASN A 65 -25.74 17.85 -6.99
N CYS A 66 -25.56 18.79 -7.93
CA CYS A 66 -24.51 19.82 -7.83
C CYS A 66 -24.67 20.67 -6.56
N ASN A 67 -25.87 21.17 -6.27
CA ASN A 67 -26.13 22.00 -5.08
C ASN A 67 -26.01 21.22 -3.76
N SER A 68 -26.33 19.92 -3.77
CA SER A 68 -26.26 19.05 -2.58
C SER A 68 -24.81 18.65 -2.27
N ASN A 69 -24.00 18.33 -3.29
CA ASN A 69 -22.57 18.08 -3.12
C ASN A 69 -21.85 19.31 -2.54
N GLU A 70 -22.22 20.53 -2.92
CA GLU A 70 -21.60 21.74 -2.35
C GLU A 70 -21.92 21.93 -0.86
N LYS A 71 -23.11 21.51 -0.40
CA LYS A 71 -23.50 21.58 1.02
C LYS A 71 -22.97 20.41 1.87
N GLU A 72 -22.84 19.23 1.29
CA GLU A 72 -22.35 18.03 2.01
C GLU A 72 -20.83 17.87 2.02
N LEU A 73 -20.11 18.62 1.16
CA LEU A 73 -18.65 18.62 1.12
C LEU A 73 -18.00 19.73 1.97
N GLN A 74 -18.74 20.30 2.92
CA GLN A 74 -18.11 21.20 3.90
C GLN A 74 -17.08 20.40 4.70
N PRO A 75 -15.80 20.81 4.69
CA PRO A 75 -14.77 20.11 5.42
C PRO A 75 -15.09 20.06 6.91
N PHE A 76 -14.91 18.91 7.53
CA PHE A 76 -15.20 18.68 8.94
C PHE A 76 -14.38 19.61 9.86
N TYR A 77 -13.21 20.07 9.40
CA TYR A 77 -12.35 21.01 10.13
C TYR A 77 -12.92 22.44 10.24
N GLU A 78 -14.00 22.77 9.52
CA GLU A 78 -14.67 24.07 9.63
C GLU A 78 -15.73 24.10 10.74
N LYS A 79 -16.01 22.96 11.39
CA LYS A 79 -16.98 22.85 12.49
C LYS A 79 -16.38 23.32 13.82
N GLU A 80 -17.20 23.90 14.68
CA GLU A 80 -16.77 24.41 16.01
C GLU A 80 -16.18 23.30 16.91
N GLU A 81 -16.68 22.06 16.77
CA GLU A 81 -16.25 20.89 17.55
C GLU A 81 -14.88 20.33 17.10
N TRP A 82 -14.33 20.78 15.97
CA TRP A 82 -13.08 20.28 15.42
C TRP A 82 -11.93 20.35 16.42
N GLY A 83 -11.84 21.45 17.18
CA GLY A 83 -10.78 21.65 18.16
C GLY A 83 -10.76 20.57 19.25
N ASP A 84 -11.93 20.09 19.67
CA ASP A 84 -12.06 19.07 20.69
C ASP A 84 -11.78 17.66 20.13
N CYS A 85 -12.25 17.39 18.91
CA CYS A 85 -11.88 16.16 18.18
C CYS A 85 -10.35 16.05 17.98
N VAL A 86 -9.67 17.14 17.64
CA VAL A 86 -8.21 17.16 17.50
C VAL A 86 -7.53 16.89 18.84
N LYS A 87 -7.98 17.50 19.93
CA LYS A 87 -7.41 17.25 21.26
C LYS A 87 -7.57 15.79 21.68
N GLU A 88 -8.76 15.22 21.50
CA GLU A 88 -9.02 13.81 21.81
C GLU A 88 -8.17 12.88 20.94
N PHE A 89 -8.08 13.17 19.64
CA PHE A 89 -7.23 12.43 18.72
C PHE A 89 -5.75 12.47 19.11
N LEU A 90 -5.22 13.64 19.48
CA LEU A 90 -3.83 13.79 19.92
C LEU A 90 -3.56 13.12 21.28
N ALA A 91 -4.55 13.10 22.18
CA ALA A 91 -4.45 12.36 23.43
C ALA A 91 -4.35 10.85 23.17
N ASN A 92 -5.13 10.34 22.21
CA ASN A 92 -5.10 8.94 21.78
C ASN A 92 -3.87 8.60 20.92
N ASN A 93 -3.29 9.59 20.23
CA ASN A 93 -2.18 9.42 19.30
C ASN A 93 -1.08 10.46 19.55
N SER A 94 -0.24 10.25 20.57
CA SER A 94 0.86 11.17 20.91
C SER A 94 1.84 11.41 19.75
N THR A 95 2.07 10.38 18.94
CA THR A 95 2.97 10.47 17.76
C THR A 95 2.39 11.32 16.63
N ALA A 96 1.08 11.56 16.60
CA ALA A 96 0.44 12.31 15.53
C ALA A 96 0.85 13.79 15.50
N GLN A 97 1.31 14.35 16.63
CA GLN A 97 1.84 15.72 16.68
C GLN A 97 3.01 15.93 15.70
N ASN A 98 3.89 14.94 15.56
CA ASN A 98 5.05 15.02 14.65
C ASN A 98 4.63 15.08 13.17
N TYR A 99 3.40 14.62 12.86
CA TYR A 99 2.88 14.53 11.52
C TYR A 99 1.79 15.56 11.22
N ALA A 100 1.55 16.53 12.11
CA ALA A 100 0.42 17.46 12.02
C ALA A 100 0.36 18.19 10.65
N SER A 101 1.49 18.69 10.17
CA SER A 101 1.58 19.37 8.86
C SER A 101 1.26 18.45 7.69
N GLU A 102 1.71 17.20 7.75
CA GLU A 102 1.49 16.19 6.70
C GLU A 102 0.03 15.72 6.69
N ILE A 103 -0.56 15.53 7.87
CA ILE A 103 -1.97 15.18 8.07
C ILE A 103 -2.87 16.28 7.48
N MET A 104 -2.56 17.55 7.78
CA MET A 104 -3.31 18.68 7.24
C MET A 104 -3.21 18.75 5.71
N ALA A 105 -2.02 18.53 5.15
CA ALA A 105 -1.84 18.52 3.70
C ALA A 105 -2.68 17.43 3.02
N GLU A 106 -2.79 16.24 3.62
CA GLU A 106 -3.60 15.14 3.08
C GLU A 106 -5.10 15.43 3.19
N LEU A 107 -5.54 16.12 4.26
CA LEU A 107 -6.94 16.58 4.40
C LEU A 107 -7.31 17.65 3.37
N VAL A 108 -6.40 18.57 3.06
CA VAL A 108 -6.63 19.63 2.05
C VAL A 108 -6.70 19.03 0.63
N LYS A 109 -5.96 17.94 0.39
CA LYS A 109 -5.88 17.26 -0.91
C LYS A 109 -7.18 16.53 -1.29
N ASP A 110 -7.87 15.94 -0.33
CA ASP A 110 -9.08 15.15 -0.56
C ASP A 110 -10.28 15.73 0.21
N LYS A 111 -11.08 16.54 -0.50
CA LYS A 111 -12.25 17.23 0.07
C LYS A 111 -13.34 16.27 0.57
N VAL A 112 -13.49 15.10 -0.06
CA VAL A 112 -14.48 14.09 0.35
C VAL A 112 -14.05 13.48 1.67
N MET A 113 -12.77 13.13 1.76
CA MET A 113 -12.19 12.63 3.01
C MET A 113 -12.27 13.68 4.13
N ALA A 114 -12.04 14.96 3.81
CA ALA A 114 -12.12 16.03 4.79
C ALA A 114 -13.52 16.22 5.39
N SER A 115 -14.59 15.88 4.67
CA SER A 115 -15.97 15.94 5.17
C SER A 115 -16.31 14.81 6.16
N MET A 116 -15.54 13.71 6.14
CA MET A 116 -15.82 12.55 6.98
C MET A 116 -15.54 12.82 8.48
N PRO A 117 -16.32 12.25 9.41
CA PRO A 117 -16.06 12.35 10.85
C PRO A 117 -14.69 11.78 11.27
N ASN A 118 -14.27 10.68 10.64
CA ASN A 118 -12.99 10.01 10.93
C ASN A 118 -11.83 10.52 10.04
N SER A 119 -11.95 11.72 9.49
CA SER A 119 -10.99 12.31 8.56
C SER A 119 -9.57 12.40 9.14
N LEU A 120 -9.44 12.79 10.42
CA LEU A 120 -8.15 12.87 11.14
C LEU A 120 -7.41 11.54 11.19
N GLN A 121 -8.12 10.49 11.64
CA GLN A 121 -7.54 9.17 11.78
C GLN A 121 -7.12 8.62 10.42
N LEU A 122 -7.98 8.76 9.41
CA LEU A 122 -7.69 8.29 8.07
C LEU A 122 -6.49 9.02 7.43
N ALA A 123 -6.37 10.34 7.65
CA ALA A 123 -5.24 11.13 7.18
C ALA A 123 -3.95 10.68 7.85
N PHE A 124 -4.00 10.46 9.15
CA PHE A 124 -2.87 9.97 9.91
C PHE A 124 -2.43 8.57 9.48
N ASP A 125 -3.38 7.66 9.24
CA ASP A 125 -3.10 6.32 8.76
C ASP A 125 -2.48 6.35 7.36
N ARG A 126 -2.95 7.23 6.47
CA ARG A 126 -2.31 7.45 5.15
C ARG A 126 -0.88 7.98 5.28
N VAL A 127 -0.65 8.96 6.14
CA VAL A 127 0.69 9.52 6.38
C VAL A 127 1.61 8.44 6.94
N LYS A 128 1.15 7.68 7.94
CA LYS A 128 1.88 6.55 8.51
C LYS A 128 2.18 5.48 7.47
N ALA A 129 1.21 5.11 6.64
CA ALA A 129 1.41 4.13 5.58
C ALA A 129 2.45 4.60 4.56
N ASN A 130 2.45 5.89 4.22
CA ASN A 130 3.43 6.46 3.29
C ASN A 130 4.85 6.52 3.88
N LYS A 131 4.96 6.71 5.20
CA LYS A 131 6.25 6.71 5.92
C LYS A 131 6.66 5.33 6.42
N TYR A 132 5.77 4.35 6.34
CA TYR A 132 6.05 2.99 6.78
C TYR A 132 7.19 2.43 5.95
N ARG A 133 8.17 1.85 6.64
CA ARG A 133 9.25 1.09 6.03
C ARG A 133 9.20 -0.31 6.59
N SER A 134 9.38 -1.30 5.74
CA SER A 134 9.46 -2.68 6.21
C SER A 134 10.69 -2.86 7.11
N GLU A 135 10.63 -3.79 8.06
CA GLU A 135 11.75 -4.09 8.95
C GLU A 135 12.99 -4.50 8.12
N SER A 136 12.75 -5.16 6.99
CA SER A 136 13.78 -5.58 6.03
C SER A 136 14.49 -4.43 5.32
N GLU A 137 13.82 -3.28 5.15
CA GLU A 137 14.41 -2.06 4.59
C GLU A 137 15.09 -1.23 5.68
N LEU A 138 14.53 -1.23 6.88
CA LEU A 138 15.06 -0.48 8.02
C LEU A 138 16.46 -0.97 8.43
N VAL A 139 16.68 -2.29 8.40
CA VAL A 139 17.99 -2.90 8.69
C VAL A 139 19.04 -2.57 7.61
N LYS A 140 18.63 -2.14 6.42
CA LYS A 140 19.55 -1.71 5.35
C LYS A 140 19.89 -0.22 5.44
N ASP A 141 19.13 0.56 6.21
CA ASP A 141 19.34 2.00 6.34
C ASP A 141 20.57 2.28 7.23
N PRO A 142 21.65 2.89 6.68
CA PRO A 142 22.87 3.13 7.44
C PRO A 142 22.66 4.10 8.62
N GLU A 143 21.74 5.06 8.50
CA GLU A 143 21.43 5.99 9.59
C GLU A 143 20.71 5.28 10.73
N PHE A 144 19.80 4.35 10.40
CA PHE A 144 19.13 3.53 11.41
C PHE A 144 20.14 2.64 12.15
N ILE A 145 21.01 1.94 11.42
CA ILE A 145 22.04 1.08 12.03
C ILE A 145 22.95 1.91 12.94
N LYS A 146 23.45 3.05 12.46
CA LYS A 146 24.34 3.91 13.25
C LYS A 146 23.67 4.42 14.51
N ASN A 147 22.46 4.99 14.39
CA ASN A 147 21.83 5.70 15.50
C ASN A 147 21.13 4.77 16.51
N TYR A 148 20.59 3.62 16.06
CA TYR A 148 19.78 2.74 16.90
C TYR A 148 20.42 1.37 17.20
N VAL A 149 21.24 0.82 16.29
CA VAL A 149 21.87 -0.50 16.48
C VAL A 149 23.25 -0.36 17.11
N LEU A 150 24.14 0.43 16.50
CA LEU A 150 25.53 0.58 16.94
C LEU A 150 25.68 1.47 18.18
N ASN A 151 24.78 2.44 18.39
CA ASN A 151 24.78 3.23 19.61
C ASN A 151 24.21 2.48 20.82
N ASN A 152 23.50 1.37 20.61
CA ASN A 152 22.91 0.60 21.70
C ASN A 152 23.93 -0.43 22.24
N GLU A 153 24.42 -0.23 23.45
CA GLU A 153 25.44 -1.08 24.06
C GLU A 153 24.97 -2.53 24.22
N SER A 154 23.71 -2.74 24.63
CA SER A 154 23.14 -4.08 24.82
C SER A 154 23.14 -4.89 23.52
N ILE A 155 22.82 -4.25 22.39
CA ILE A 155 22.81 -4.91 21.09
C ILE A 155 24.24 -5.23 20.63
N LYS A 156 25.19 -4.31 20.82
CA LYS A 156 26.61 -4.57 20.51
C LYS A 156 27.16 -5.76 21.28
N GLU A 157 26.93 -5.81 22.59
CA GLU A 157 27.37 -6.92 23.43
C GLU A 157 26.76 -8.25 22.99
N GLN A 158 25.47 -8.29 22.63
CA GLN A 158 24.84 -9.48 22.08
C GLN A 158 25.50 -9.95 20.78
N ILE A 159 25.75 -9.04 19.83
CA ILE A 159 26.40 -9.35 18.55
C ILE A 159 27.83 -9.87 18.78
N ILE A 160 28.59 -9.23 19.68
CA ILE A 160 29.96 -9.64 20.02
C ILE A 160 29.94 -11.05 20.64
N ASN A 161 29.04 -11.30 21.58
CA ASN A 161 28.93 -12.60 22.23
C ASN A 161 28.54 -13.70 21.24
N GLU A 162 27.55 -13.46 20.36
CA GLU A 162 27.19 -14.41 19.31
C GLU A 162 28.37 -14.71 18.38
N TYR A 163 29.13 -13.68 18.00
CA TYR A 163 30.32 -13.83 17.17
C TYR A 163 31.42 -14.66 17.87
N LEU A 164 31.71 -14.37 19.14
CA LEU A 164 32.69 -15.10 19.93
C LEU A 164 32.28 -16.56 20.15
N GLU A 165 31.00 -16.83 20.40
CA GLU A 165 30.48 -18.21 20.52
C GLU A 165 30.59 -18.98 19.20
N LYS A 166 30.30 -18.33 18.06
CA LYS A 166 30.53 -18.93 16.72
C LYS A 166 32.00 -19.29 16.49
N ILE A 167 32.93 -18.43 16.93
CA ILE A 167 34.37 -18.73 16.85
C ILE A 167 34.74 -19.89 17.76
N LYS A 168 34.23 -19.93 19.00
CA LYS A 168 34.51 -21.03 19.94
C LYS A 168 34.00 -22.38 19.41
N GLN A 169 32.83 -22.39 18.77
CA GLN A 169 32.22 -23.62 18.22
C GLN A 169 32.95 -24.13 16.97
N ASN A 170 33.41 -23.22 16.11
CA ASN A 170 34.35 -23.55 15.03
C ASN A 170 35.73 -23.79 15.63
N LYS A 171 35.91 -24.95 16.28
CA LYS A 171 37.19 -25.43 16.84
C LYS A 171 38.31 -24.98 15.93
N SER A 172 39.09 -24.01 16.40
CA SER A 172 40.32 -23.60 15.71
C SER A 172 41.11 -24.87 15.40
N PRO A 173 41.58 -25.04 14.14
CA PRO A 173 42.26 -26.26 13.74
C PRO A 173 43.33 -26.57 14.77
N GLN A 174 43.43 -27.83 15.20
CA GLN A 174 44.48 -28.22 16.14
C GLN A 174 45.81 -27.83 15.50
N LEU A 175 46.46 -26.82 16.09
CA LEU A 175 47.84 -26.51 15.75
C LEU A 175 48.60 -27.82 15.94
N ILE A 176 49.30 -28.29 14.90
CA ILE A 176 50.15 -29.50 14.93
C ILE A 176 51.14 -29.49 16.12
N ASN A 177 51.36 -28.31 16.71
CA ASN A 177 52.15 -28.10 17.91
C ASN A 177 51.45 -28.48 19.24
N SER A 178 50.12 -28.40 19.37
CA SER A 178 49.44 -28.64 20.67
C SER A 178 49.45 -30.09 21.15
N THR A 179 49.71 -31.06 20.27
CA THR A 179 49.91 -32.47 20.67
C THR A 179 51.34 -32.94 20.45
N ARG A 180 52.21 -32.12 19.81
CA ARG A 180 53.55 -32.59 19.41
C ARG A 180 54.56 -31.50 19.02
N THR A 181 54.81 -30.48 19.84
CA THR A 181 56.15 -29.85 19.83
C THR A 181 56.58 -29.36 21.21
N GLY A 182 57.27 -30.25 21.92
CA GLY A 182 57.93 -29.94 23.19
C GLY A 182 58.31 -31.19 24.00
N SER A 183 57.54 -32.27 23.90
CA SER A 183 57.98 -33.56 24.44
C SER A 183 58.86 -34.26 23.41
N VAL A 184 60.17 -34.19 23.63
CA VAL A 184 61.04 -35.29 23.22
C VAL A 184 60.37 -36.54 23.75
N GLY A 185 60.08 -37.51 22.87
CA GLY A 185 59.76 -38.86 23.30
C GLY A 185 61.01 -39.46 23.96
N LEU A 186 61.35 -38.98 25.17
CA LEU A 186 62.17 -39.72 26.10
C LEU A 186 61.26 -40.85 26.57
N THR A 187 61.20 -41.93 25.79
CA THR A 187 61.08 -43.21 26.45
C THR A 187 62.29 -43.26 27.40
N PRO A 188 62.09 -43.30 28.72
CA PRO A 188 63.23 -43.46 29.61
C PRO A 188 63.87 -44.77 29.20
N PHE A 189 65.12 -44.73 28.72
CA PHE A 189 65.91 -45.94 28.62
C PHE A 189 66.09 -46.41 30.05
N ASN A 190 65.29 -47.39 30.47
CA ASN A 190 65.31 -47.89 31.83
C ASN A 190 66.64 -48.62 32.01
N ARG A 191 67.64 -47.92 32.55
CA ARG A 191 68.94 -48.51 32.82
C ARG A 191 68.75 -49.46 34.00
N PRO A 192 69.00 -50.75 33.83
CA PRO A 192 68.83 -51.71 34.92
C PRO A 192 69.76 -51.32 36.07
N ALA A 193 69.20 -51.26 37.28
CA ALA A 193 69.98 -50.87 38.47
C ALA A 193 70.79 -52.04 39.02
N ASP A 194 70.43 -53.27 38.65
CA ASP A 194 71.05 -54.50 39.13
C ASP A 194 71.27 -55.53 38.01
N LEU A 195 72.21 -56.45 38.22
CA LEU A 195 72.65 -57.43 37.21
C LEU A 195 71.51 -58.37 36.79
N ASN A 196 70.63 -58.73 37.73
CA ASN A 196 69.45 -59.55 37.45
C ASN A 196 68.43 -58.82 36.55
N GLU A 197 68.25 -57.52 36.74
CA GLU A 197 67.34 -56.71 35.93
C GLU A 197 67.93 -56.49 34.52
N ALA A 198 69.25 -56.34 34.42
CA ALA A 198 69.95 -56.24 33.15
C ALA A 198 69.83 -57.54 32.33
N LYS A 199 69.91 -58.69 32.98
CA LYS A 199 69.73 -60.00 32.36
C LYS A 199 68.33 -60.15 31.75
N LEU A 200 67.28 -59.83 32.50
CA LEU A 200 65.89 -59.91 32.02
C LEU A 200 65.62 -58.96 30.84
N LEU A 201 66.23 -57.78 30.85
CA LEU A 201 66.10 -56.81 29.77
C LEU A 201 66.84 -57.31 28.51
N ALA A 202 68.03 -57.88 28.66
CA ALA A 202 68.78 -58.48 27.56
C ALA A 202 68.03 -59.69 26.96
N GLU A 203 67.48 -60.59 27.80
CA GLU A 203 66.68 -61.72 27.32
C GLU A 203 65.47 -61.24 26.50
N LYS A 204 64.77 -60.17 26.91
CA LYS A 204 63.67 -59.60 26.12
C LYS A 204 64.09 -58.96 24.79
N LEU A 205 65.31 -58.44 24.71
CA LEU A 205 65.81 -57.81 23.48
C LEU A 205 66.36 -58.83 22.47
N PHE A 206 66.95 -59.92 22.94
CA PHE A 206 67.59 -60.92 22.09
C PHE A 206 66.74 -62.18 21.86
N SER A 207 65.66 -62.38 22.61
CA SER A 207 64.67 -63.42 22.33
C SER A 207 63.69 -62.91 21.28
N LYS A 208 64.00 -63.17 20.02
CA LYS A 208 63.10 -62.99 18.88
C LYS A 208 62.79 -64.34 18.26
#